data_AF-A0A9D9R6M1-F1
#
_entry.id   AF-A0A9D9R6M1-F1
#
_cell.length_a   1.000
_cell.length_b   1.000
_cell.length_c   1.000
_cell.angle_alpha   90.00
_cell.angle_beta   90.00
_cell.angle_gamma   90.00
#
_symmetry.space_group_name_H-M   'P 1'
#
loop_
_entity.id
_entity.type
_entity.pdbx_description
1 polymer ?
#
loop_
_entity_poly.entity_id
_entity_poly.type
_entity_poly.pdbx_seq_one_letter_code
_entity_poly.pdbx_strand_id
1 'polypeptide(L)' 'MVYFEAQDNLLLAEQRAKKIKKWPRNWRLALIERENPGWLDLYEGLSTP' A
#
# COMPACT_ATOMS: atom_id res chain seq x y z
N MET A 1 4.73 5.48 -5.98
CA MET A 1 3.44 4.88 -5.55
C MET A 1 3.72 3.78 -4.54
N VAL A 2 3.33 3.99 -3.29
CA VAL A 2 3.55 3.04 -2.19
C VAL A 2 2.24 2.84 -1.44
N TYR A 3 1.80 1.59 -1.29
CA TYR A 3 0.73 1.20 -0.37
C TYR A 3 1.38 0.46 0.80
N PHE A 4 1.12 0.89 2.02
CA PHE A 4 1.53 0.19 3.22
C PHE A 4 0.33 0.08 4.17
N GLU A 5 0.20 -1.05 4.83
CA GLU A 5 -0.86 -1.33 5.80
C GLU A 5 -0.23 -2.02 7.00
N ALA A 6 -0.37 -1.44 8.18
CA ALA A 6 0.08 -2.06 9.41
C ALA A 6 -0.93 -3.14 9.83
N GLN A 7 -0.44 -4.33 10.13
CA GLN A 7 -1.25 -5.45 10.62
C GLN A 7 -0.56 -6.04 11.84
N ASP A 8 -1.28 -6.12 12.96
CA ASP A 8 -0.78 -6.69 14.23
C ASP A 8 -0.48 -8.19 14.14
N ASN A 9 -1.11 -8.88 13.19
CA ASN A 9 -0.96 -10.32 13.03
C ASN A 9 -0.17 -10.65 11.77
N LEU A 10 1.01 -11.24 11.96
CA LEU A 10 1.91 -11.66 10.88
C LEU A 10 1.22 -12.57 9.86
N LEU A 11 0.37 -13.48 10.31
CA LEU A 11 -0.36 -14.43 9.45
C LEU A 11 -1.39 -13.70 8.57
N LEU A 12 -2.07 -12.70 9.13
CA LEU A 12 -2.98 -11.85 8.36
C LEU A 12 -2.21 -10.99 7.36
N ALA A 13 -1.08 -10.40 7.77
CA ALA A 13 -0.20 -9.63 6.90
C ALA A 13 0.28 -10.46 5.70
N GLU A 14 0.72 -11.69 5.93
CA GLU A 14 1.18 -12.59 4.87
C GLU A 14 0.05 -12.97 3.91
N GLN A 15 -1.13 -13.33 4.42
CA GLN A 15 -2.29 -13.65 3.57
C GLN A 15 -2.73 -12.44 2.74
N ARG A 16 -2.73 -11.23 3.33
CA ARG A 16 -3.08 -9.99 2.63
C ARG A 16 -2.07 -9.67 1.54
N ALA A 17 -0.78 -9.74 1.85
CA ALA A 17 0.30 -9.52 0.89
C ALA A 17 0.22 -10.49 -0.30
N LYS A 18 -0.05 -11.79 -0.04
CA LYS A 18 -0.24 -12.81 -1.08
C LYS A 18 -1.45 -12.50 -1.98
N LYS A 19 -2.56 -12.00 -1.42
CA LYS A 19 -3.74 -11.57 -2.21
C LYS A 19 -3.41 -10.36 -3.09
N ILE A 20 -2.79 -9.33 -2.52
CA ILE A 20 -2.39 -8.12 -3.24
C ILE A 20 -1.43 -8.43 -4.40
N LYS A 21 -0.51 -9.39 -4.20
CA LYS A 21 0.43 -9.81 -5.25
C LYS A 21 -0.25 -10.38 -6.49
N LYS A 22 -1.43 -11.00 -6.35
CA LYS A 22 -2.20 -11.61 -7.45
C LYS A 22 -3.16 -10.63 -8.13
N TRP A 23 -3.31 -9.41 -7.62
CA TRP A 23 -4.30 -8.49 -8.16
C TRP A 23 -3.87 -7.81 -9.46
N PRO A 24 -4.80 -7.62 -10.41
CA PRO A 24 -4.55 -6.85 -11.62
C PRO A 24 -4.19 -5.40 -11.25
N ARG A 25 -3.35 -4.79 -12.08
CA ARG A 25 -2.76 -3.46 -11.83
C ARG A 25 -3.81 -2.39 -11.49
N ASN A 26 -4.98 -2.44 -12.13
CA ASN A 26 -6.07 -1.49 -11.89
C ASN A 26 -6.59 -1.54 -10.45
N TRP A 27 -6.62 -2.74 -9.84
CA TRP A 27 -7.08 -2.88 -8.46
C TRP A 27 -6.07 -2.29 -7.48
N ARG A 28 -4.77 -2.49 -7.73
CA ARG A 28 -3.70 -1.84 -6.95
C ARG A 28 -3.78 -0.32 -7.03
N LEU A 29 -4.08 0.24 -8.20
CA LEU A 29 -4.28 1.68 -8.38
C LEU A 29 -5.48 2.18 -7.58
N ALA A 30 -6.64 1.52 -7.69
CA ALA A 30 -7.83 1.88 -6.92
C ALA A 30 -7.61 1.81 -5.40
N LEU A 31 -6.81 0.84 -4.93
CA LEU A 31 -6.45 0.76 -3.52
C LEU A 31 -5.58 1.93 -3.07
N ILE A 32 -4.59 2.30 -3.89
CA ILE A 32 -3.72 3.45 -3.62
C ILE A 32 -4.52 4.76 -3.67
N GLU A 33 -5.44 4.92 -4.63
CA GLU A 33 -6.32 6.08 -4.72
C GLU A 33 -7.28 6.19 -3.54
N ARG A 34 -7.77 5.06 -3.01
CA ARG A 34 -8.65 5.05 -1.84
C ARG A 34 -7.92 5.47 -0.56
N GLU A 35 -6.68 5.03 -0.40
CA GLU A 35 -5.90 5.23 0.84
C GLU A 35 -5.07 6.52 0.79
N ASN A 36 -4.70 6.98 -0.40
CA ASN A 36 -4.03 8.24 -0.65
C ASN A 36 -4.78 9.04 -1.72
N PRO A 37 -6.00 9.54 -1.42
CA PRO A 37 -6.82 10.28 -2.37
C PRO A 37 -6.21 11.62 -2.79
N GLY A 38 -5.25 12.13 -2.01
CA GLY A 38 -4.53 13.37 -2.29
C GLY A 38 -3.21 13.18 -3.04
N TRP A 39 -2.83 11.93 -3.37
CA TRP A 39 -1.56 11.62 -4.02
C TRP A 39 -0.36 12.27 -3.32
N LEU A 40 -0.45 12.42 -2.00
CA LEU A 40 0.60 12.99 -1.18
C LEU A 40 1.80 12.07 -1.30
N ASP A 41 2.90 12.57 -1.87
CA ASP A 41 4.09 11.76 -2.06
C ASP A 41 4.77 11.58 -0.69
N LEU A 42 4.50 10.43 -0.06
CA LEU A 42 5.07 10.07 1.24
C LEU A 42 6.60 9.92 1.19
N TYR A 43 7.22 9.96 0.00
CA TYR A 43 8.66 9.93 -0.16
C TYR A 43 9.34 11.26 0.24
N GLU A 44 8.66 12.40 0.07
CA GLU A 44 9.21 13.71 0.47
C GLU A 44 9.48 13.80 1.98
N GLY A 45 8.72 13.07 2.82
CA GLY A 45 8.93 13.04 4.27
C GLY A 45 10.00 12.05 4.75
N LEU A 46 10.38 11.07 3.93
CA LEU A 46 11.41 10.06 4.26
C LEU A 46 12.81 10.48 3.79
N SER A 47 12.89 11.40 2.83
CA SER A 47 14.14 11.99 2.34
C SER A 47 14.57 13.19 3.21
N THR A 48 14.63 13.00 4.52
CA THR A 48 15.38 13.93 5.38
C THR A 48 16.79 13.36 5.52
N PRO A 49 17.86 14.09 5.14
CA PRO A 49 19.24 13.63 5.29
C PRO A 49 19.66 13.50 6.76
#